data_AF-A0A9N9D0S1-F1
#
_entry.id   AF-A0A9N9D0S1-F1
#
_cell.length_a   1.000
_cell.length_b   1.000
_cell.length_c   1.000
_cell.angle_alpha   90.00
_cell.angle_beta   90.00
_cell.angle_gamma   90.00
#
_symmetry.space_group_name_H-M   'P 1'
#
loop_
_entity.id
_entity.type
_entity.pdbx_description
1 polymer ?
#
loop_
_entity_poly.entity_id
_entity_poly.type
_entity_poly.pdbx_seq_one_letter_code
_entity_poly.pdbx_strand_id
1 'polypeptide(L)'
;MDQECVTNCFEPCYFFNNENVPLRIWNNKTWHIIAEAKVDFQRDVFQKVIERWTKEVHLIIPPIEYAEIINDTGLESSDTECKELHEESLIIKPTRTILRRLIPKRKDKDDELEELIEYYECISESRVVYSPIIKSSQESAEVNIPFYYPKVSCLSYVYSEYKRVYNTDTADYNGIDDNDYQSWIYIEIVPLTSFSNMLHTTDKMKYAYTQLFKKLFKWCHNTSIGYQKRVHHDLLVPKDLYMQTYQYLKGKYAKELVRNWTEKTDPAKFVFEDIAIASWLISLWKLEREENFQTRLQSFVDLGCGNGLLTFLLTSEGHEGVGIDVRKRKIWDVFQNKGAKLIVETLQPNVVTYPDVDWIIGNHADELVPWIPIIAARSSDNANFMVIPCCFFALSGSKYTFEKQIISSGKYKAYQEYIHEIIYKCGFIVEYDWLRIPSTKNVAMVGRKRKSNNQDQIDELLQSIGSGIMLRLDL
;
A
#
# COMPACT_ATOMS: atom_id res chain seq x y z
N MET A 1 7.18 1.26 16.79
CA MET A 1 6.23 0.51 17.64
C MET A 1 5.79 -0.71 16.87
N ASP A 2 6.25 -1.89 17.29
CA ASP A 2 6.06 -3.15 16.57
C ASP A 2 4.58 -3.56 16.50
N GLN A 3 4.19 -4.21 15.39
CA GLN A 3 2.84 -4.72 15.14
C GLN A 3 2.34 -5.71 16.22
N GLU A 4 3.26 -6.32 16.97
CA GLU A 4 2.95 -7.26 18.06
C GLU A 4 2.42 -6.57 19.33
N CYS A 5 2.69 -5.28 19.54
CA CYS A 5 2.16 -4.58 20.72
C CYS A 5 0.68 -4.18 20.56
N VAL A 6 0.21 -4.01 19.32
CA VAL A 6 -1.16 -3.57 18.99
C VAL A 6 -2.19 -4.69 19.20
N THR A 7 -1.75 -5.96 19.19
CA THR A 7 -2.62 -7.14 19.35
C THR A 7 -3.03 -7.42 20.79
N ASN A 8 -2.39 -6.82 21.79
CA ASN A 8 -2.69 -7.11 23.20
C ASN A 8 -3.98 -6.46 23.72
N CYS A 9 -4.61 -5.54 22.98
CA CYS A 9 -5.86 -4.87 23.39
C CYS A 9 -7.08 -5.26 22.53
N PHE A 10 -6.92 -6.10 21.50
CA PHE A 10 -8.02 -6.48 20.61
C PHE A 10 -8.48 -7.90 20.87
N GLU A 11 -9.51 -8.03 21.71
CA GLU A 11 -10.14 -9.30 22.07
C GLU A 11 -11.58 -9.35 21.54
N PRO A 12 -11.78 -9.62 20.23
CA PRO A 12 -13.11 -9.67 19.64
C PRO A 12 -13.87 -10.94 20.03
N CYS A 13 -15.16 -10.80 20.31
CA CYS A 13 -16.10 -11.92 20.35
C CYS A 13 -16.75 -12.10 18.97
N TYR A 14 -16.84 -13.34 18.47
CA TYR A 14 -17.43 -13.66 17.16
C TYR A 14 -18.61 -14.63 17.31
N PHE A 15 -19.71 -14.35 16.61
CA PHE A 15 -20.96 -15.11 16.71
C PHE A 15 -21.33 -15.80 15.39
N PHE A 16 -20.39 -16.54 14.78
CA PHE A 16 -20.57 -17.10 13.44
C PHE A 16 -21.51 -18.31 13.35
N ASN A 17 -21.63 -19.11 14.41
CA ASN A 17 -22.30 -20.41 14.41
C ASN A 17 -23.19 -20.62 15.65
N ASN A 18 -23.60 -19.54 16.33
CA ASN A 18 -24.34 -19.69 17.57
C ASN A 18 -25.83 -19.95 17.25
N GLU A 19 -26.45 -20.98 17.83
CA GLU A 19 -27.91 -21.16 17.74
C GLU A 19 -28.65 -19.96 18.35
N ASN A 20 -27.95 -19.22 19.23
CA ASN A 20 -28.39 -17.97 19.83
C ASN A 20 -27.47 -16.81 19.40
N VAL A 21 -27.39 -16.53 18.08
CA VAL A 21 -26.71 -15.30 17.63
C VAL A 21 -27.45 -14.11 18.26
N PRO A 22 -26.74 -13.20 18.94
CA PRO A 22 -27.33 -11.97 19.45
C PRO A 22 -28.10 -11.21 18.38
N LEU A 23 -29.36 -10.89 18.67
CA LEU A 23 -30.23 -10.12 17.79
C LEU A 23 -30.35 -8.68 18.26
N ARG A 24 -30.60 -7.77 17.32
CA ARG A 24 -31.02 -6.41 17.58
C ARG A 24 -32.20 -6.01 16.71
N ILE A 25 -33.31 -5.60 17.32
CA ILE A 25 -34.38 -4.94 16.59
C ILE A 25 -34.03 -3.46 16.46
N TRP A 26 -33.76 -3.01 15.23
CA TRP A 26 -33.44 -1.62 14.95
C TRP A 26 -33.97 -1.19 13.58
N ASN A 27 -34.68 -0.05 13.57
CA ASN A 27 -35.34 0.52 12.38
C ASN A 27 -36.20 -0.50 11.61
N ASN A 28 -37.08 -1.21 12.33
CA ASN A 28 -38.00 -2.24 11.82
C ASN A 28 -37.30 -3.44 11.13
N LYS A 29 -36.02 -3.67 11.41
CA LYS A 29 -35.27 -4.84 10.93
C LYS A 29 -34.67 -5.62 12.10
N THR A 30 -34.57 -6.93 11.94
CA THR A 30 -33.84 -7.81 12.87
C THR A 30 -32.39 -7.95 12.38
N TRP A 31 -31.45 -7.43 13.16
CA TRP A 31 -30.03 -7.46 12.90
C TRP A 31 -29.37 -8.58 13.70
N HIS A 32 -28.43 -9.30 13.09
CA HIS A 32 -27.61 -10.31 13.73
C HIS A 32 -26.24 -9.72 14.03
N ILE A 33 -25.81 -9.73 15.29
CA ILE A 33 -24.47 -9.29 15.67
C ILE A 33 -23.48 -10.40 15.32
N ILE A 34 -22.51 -10.09 14.48
CA ILE A 34 -21.51 -11.03 13.96
C ILE A 34 -20.21 -10.96 14.75
N ALA A 35 -19.85 -9.76 15.19
CA ALA A 35 -18.67 -9.55 16.00
C ALA A 35 -18.86 -8.32 16.89
N GLU A 36 -18.27 -8.37 18.08
CA GLU A 36 -18.17 -7.22 18.99
C GLU A 36 -16.80 -7.17 19.66
N ALA A 37 -16.35 -5.98 20.02
CA ALA A 37 -15.09 -5.78 20.73
C ALA A 37 -15.13 -4.47 21.50
N LYS A 38 -14.51 -4.49 22.68
CA LYS A 38 -14.22 -3.31 23.46
C LYS A 38 -13.06 -2.53 22.85
N VAL A 39 -13.12 -1.20 22.91
CA VAL A 39 -12.16 -0.29 22.28
C VAL A 39 -11.84 0.92 23.16
N ASP A 40 -10.71 1.56 22.86
CA ASP A 40 -10.15 2.71 23.58
C ASP A 40 -10.21 4.02 22.78
N PHE A 41 -10.60 3.96 21.50
CA PHE A 41 -10.74 5.13 20.64
C PHE A 41 -12.15 5.73 20.72
N GLN A 42 -12.24 7.04 20.46
CA GLN A 42 -13.49 7.79 20.51
C GLN A 42 -14.32 7.68 19.22
N ARG A 43 -15.59 8.12 19.30
CA ARG A 43 -16.54 8.11 18.19
C ARG A 43 -16.03 8.84 16.94
N ASP A 44 -15.37 9.98 17.09
CA ASP A 44 -14.87 10.78 15.98
C ASP A 44 -13.82 10.01 15.16
N VAL A 45 -13.00 9.19 15.83
CA VAL A 45 -12.02 8.31 15.19
C VAL A 45 -12.72 7.24 14.35
N PHE A 46 -13.76 6.61 14.89
CA PHE A 46 -14.58 5.65 14.16
C PHE A 46 -15.21 6.30 12.92
N GLN A 47 -15.84 7.46 13.07
CA GLN A 47 -16.46 8.21 11.97
C GLN A 47 -15.45 8.56 10.87
N LYS A 48 -14.26 9.05 11.23
CA LYS A 48 -13.16 9.34 10.27
C LYS A 48 -12.74 8.09 9.49
N VAL A 49 -12.64 6.94 10.16
CA VAL A 49 -12.26 5.67 9.52
C VAL A 49 -13.35 5.18 8.58
N ILE A 50 -14.62 5.20 9.00
CA ILE A 50 -15.76 4.81 8.17
C ILE A 50 -15.87 5.71 6.95
N GLU A 51 -15.72 7.03 7.09
CA GLU A 51 -15.73 7.96 5.96
C GLU A 51 -14.66 7.60 4.93
N ARG A 52 -13.47 7.23 5.42
CA ARG A 52 -12.38 6.77 4.56
C ARG A 52 -12.69 5.43 3.90
N TRP A 53 -13.32 4.49 4.59
CA TRP A 53 -13.74 3.20 4.02
C TRP A 53 -14.82 3.38 2.95
N THR A 54 -15.68 4.38 3.12
CA THR A 54 -16.70 4.75 2.14
C THR A 54 -16.08 5.33 0.86
N LYS A 55 -15.01 6.12 0.96
CA LYS A 55 -14.32 6.71 -0.21
C LYS A 55 -13.28 5.77 -0.84
N GLU A 56 -12.48 5.10 -0.02
CA GLU A 56 -11.33 4.28 -0.42
C GLU A 56 -11.60 2.78 -0.28
N VAL A 57 -12.79 2.31 -0.67
CA VAL A 57 -13.22 0.91 -0.47
C VAL A 57 -12.28 -0.14 -1.08
N HIS A 58 -11.53 0.22 -2.14
CA HIS A 58 -10.53 -0.64 -2.78
C HIS A 58 -9.37 -1.04 -1.83
N LEU A 59 -9.14 -0.28 -0.76
CA LEU A 59 -8.20 -0.63 0.31
C LEU A 59 -8.78 -1.65 1.29
N ILE A 60 -10.10 -1.78 1.32
CA ILE A 60 -10.86 -2.62 2.26
C ILE A 60 -11.21 -3.95 1.61
N ILE A 61 -11.74 -3.90 0.38
CA ILE A 61 -12.22 -5.02 -0.43
C ILE A 61 -11.30 -5.14 -1.68
N PRO A 62 -10.25 -5.98 -1.64
CA PRO A 62 -9.21 -6.01 -2.67
C PRO A 62 -9.66 -6.26 -4.12
N PRO A 63 -10.75 -7.03 -4.38
CA PRO A 63 -11.28 -7.19 -5.74
C PRO A 63 -11.82 -5.90 -6.38
N ILE A 64 -12.11 -4.85 -5.60
CA ILE A 64 -12.62 -3.57 -6.10
C ILE A 64 -11.45 -2.70 -6.60
N GLU A 65 -11.62 -2.08 -7.75
CA GLU A 65 -10.65 -1.14 -8.33
C GLU A 65 -10.85 0.26 -7.75
N TYR A 66 -12.07 0.78 -7.80
CA TYR A 66 -12.50 2.04 -7.18
C TYR A 66 -14.02 2.05 -6.96
N ALA A 67 -14.52 3.09 -6.28
CA ALA A 67 -15.94 3.36 -6.16
C ALA A 67 -16.26 4.74 -6.74
N GLU A 68 -17.36 4.84 -7.46
CA GLU A 68 -17.93 6.08 -7.99
C GLU A 68 -19.05 6.54 -7.08
N ILE A 69 -18.98 7.77 -6.55
CA ILE A 69 -20.07 8.35 -5.76
C ILE A 69 -21.08 8.96 -6.73
N ILE A 70 -22.31 8.41 -6.75
CA ILE A 70 -23.40 8.87 -7.62
C ILE A 70 -24.17 10.01 -6.94
N ASN A 71 -24.45 9.85 -5.64
CA ASN A 71 -25.16 10.84 -4.85
C ASN A 71 -24.64 10.86 -3.40
N ASP A 72 -24.67 12.02 -2.77
CA ASP A 72 -24.26 12.24 -1.38
C ASP A 72 -25.10 13.37 -0.78
N THR A 73 -26.09 13.00 0.04
CA THR A 73 -27.06 13.91 0.64
C THR A 73 -26.97 13.88 2.16
N GLY A 74 -26.78 15.05 2.79
CA GLY A 74 -26.84 15.21 4.25
C GLY A 74 -28.13 15.90 4.68
N LEU A 75 -28.61 15.61 5.90
CA LEU A 75 -29.60 16.44 6.59
C LEU A 75 -28.88 17.65 7.21
N GLU A 76 -29.48 18.84 7.09
CA GLU A 76 -28.96 20.04 7.75
C GLU A 76 -29.12 19.92 9.28
N SER A 77 -28.19 20.53 10.03
CA SER A 77 -28.02 20.41 11.48
C SER A 77 -29.20 20.91 12.33
N SER A 78 -30.26 21.46 11.73
CA SER A 78 -31.49 21.85 12.44
C SER A 78 -32.46 20.69 12.68
N ASP A 79 -32.29 19.55 12.00
CA ASP A 79 -33.15 18.36 12.12
C ASP A 79 -32.57 17.25 13.01
N THR A 80 -31.43 17.51 13.69
CA THR A 80 -30.63 16.51 14.43
C THR A 80 -30.92 16.44 15.94
N GLU A 81 -31.98 17.07 16.43
CA GLU A 81 -32.47 16.77 17.77
C GLU A 81 -33.04 15.34 17.80
N CYS A 82 -32.24 14.40 18.29
CA CYS A 82 -32.75 13.16 18.87
C CYS A 82 -33.69 13.54 20.02
N LYS A 83 -34.95 13.83 19.71
CA LYS A 83 -36.01 13.94 20.71
C LYS A 83 -36.12 12.60 21.42
N GLU A 84 -36.11 12.65 22.74
CA GLU A 84 -36.24 11.49 23.62
C GLU A 84 -37.33 10.54 23.12
N LEU A 85 -36.94 9.28 22.97
CA LEU A 85 -37.72 8.20 22.38
C LEU A 85 -38.77 7.69 23.37
N HIS A 86 -39.98 8.22 23.29
CA HIS A 86 -41.18 7.58 23.83
C HIS A 86 -42.25 7.54 22.74
N GLU A 87 -42.27 6.45 21.96
CA GLU A 87 -43.47 5.73 21.50
C GLU A 87 -43.12 4.77 20.34
N GLU A 88 -43.74 3.60 20.41
CA GLU A 88 -43.58 2.47 19.50
C GLU A 88 -43.98 2.85 18.06
N SER A 89 -43.03 2.80 17.11
CA SER A 89 -43.18 2.84 15.62
C SER A 89 -42.45 3.96 14.86
N LEU A 90 -41.36 4.54 15.38
CA LEU A 90 -40.63 5.62 14.68
C LEU A 90 -39.45 5.10 13.82
N ILE A 91 -39.57 5.29 12.50
CA ILE A 91 -38.47 5.12 11.54
C ILE A 91 -37.39 6.16 11.82
N ILE A 92 -36.17 5.73 12.14
CA ILE A 92 -35.03 6.62 12.34
C ILE A 92 -34.54 7.08 10.97
N LYS A 93 -34.42 8.40 10.76
CA LYS A 93 -33.90 8.97 9.52
C LYS A 93 -32.36 9.04 9.54
N PRO A 94 -31.68 8.73 8.42
CA PRO A 94 -30.24 8.87 8.33
C PRO A 94 -29.82 10.33 8.30
N THR A 95 -28.74 10.68 9.00
CA THR A 95 -28.12 12.01 8.96
C THR A 95 -27.42 12.29 7.64
N ARG A 96 -26.99 11.24 6.93
CA ARG A 96 -26.41 11.30 5.60
C ARG A 96 -26.65 10.03 4.82
N THR A 97 -26.88 10.16 3.53
CA THR A 97 -27.11 9.05 2.60
C THR A 97 -26.18 9.18 1.40
N ILE A 98 -25.49 8.10 1.03
CA ILE A 98 -24.60 8.04 -0.12
C ILE A 98 -25.01 6.88 -1.01
N LEU A 99 -25.25 7.16 -2.28
CA LEU A 99 -25.39 6.14 -3.32
C LEU A 99 -24.05 6.03 -4.05
N ARG A 100 -23.44 4.85 -4.06
CA ARG A 100 -22.18 4.61 -4.78
C ARG A 100 -22.26 3.37 -5.68
N ARG A 101 -21.42 3.35 -6.71
CA ARG A 101 -21.19 2.21 -7.60
C ARG A 101 -19.79 1.64 -7.39
N LEU A 102 -19.71 0.35 -7.13
CA LEU A 102 -18.48 -0.40 -6.95
C LEU A 102 -18.02 -0.97 -8.30
N ILE A 103 -16.77 -0.68 -8.68
CA ILE A 103 -16.18 -1.12 -9.94
C ILE A 103 -15.14 -2.22 -9.68
N PRO A 104 -15.33 -3.46 -10.14
CA PRO A 104 -14.40 -4.55 -9.91
C PRO A 104 -13.16 -4.45 -10.82
N LYS A 105 -12.02 -4.92 -10.31
CA LYS A 105 -10.77 -5.04 -11.10
C LYS A 105 -10.89 -6.02 -12.26
N ARG A 106 -11.77 -7.02 -12.13
CA ARG A 106 -12.00 -8.08 -13.10
C ARG A 106 -13.41 -7.99 -13.65
N LYS A 107 -13.63 -7.01 -14.54
CA LYS A 107 -14.93 -6.79 -15.20
C LYS A 107 -15.41 -7.98 -16.03
N ASP A 108 -14.52 -8.92 -16.34
CA ASP A 108 -14.83 -10.19 -17.00
C ASP A 108 -15.40 -11.28 -16.05
N LYS A 109 -15.27 -11.09 -14.73
CA LYS A 109 -15.65 -12.08 -13.71
C LYS A 109 -16.70 -11.61 -12.72
N ASP A 110 -16.77 -10.30 -12.49
CA ASP A 110 -17.65 -9.73 -11.49
C ASP A 110 -18.37 -8.52 -12.08
N ASP A 111 -19.66 -8.40 -11.75
CA ASP A 111 -20.48 -7.26 -12.11
C ASP A 111 -20.23 -6.05 -11.20
N GLU A 112 -20.55 -4.87 -11.71
CA GLU A 112 -20.62 -3.65 -10.92
C GLU A 112 -21.81 -3.71 -9.95
N LEU A 113 -21.66 -3.16 -8.75
CA LEU A 113 -22.70 -3.16 -7.72
C LEU A 113 -22.98 -1.75 -7.24
N GLU A 114 -24.24 -1.34 -7.30
CA GLU A 114 -24.69 -0.14 -6.61
C GLU A 114 -25.08 -0.48 -5.17
N GLU A 115 -24.73 0.38 -4.23
CA GLU A 115 -25.13 0.24 -2.83
C GLU A 115 -25.48 1.59 -2.21
N LEU A 116 -26.45 1.55 -1.30
CA LEU A 116 -26.87 2.67 -0.48
C LEU A 116 -26.14 2.61 0.86
N ILE A 117 -25.55 3.73 1.27
CA ILE A 117 -24.85 3.88 2.54
C ILE A 117 -25.59 4.92 3.36
N GLU A 118 -26.03 4.53 4.55
CA GLU A 118 -26.82 5.38 5.44
C GLU A 118 -26.09 5.56 6.77
N TYR A 119 -25.87 6.81 7.16
CA TYR A 119 -25.24 7.18 8.42
C TYR A 119 -26.32 7.58 9.42
N TYR A 120 -26.20 7.08 10.65
CA TYR A 120 -27.10 7.37 11.75
C TYR A 120 -26.28 7.76 12.96
N GLU A 121 -26.67 8.85 13.61
CA GLU A 121 -26.01 9.37 14.79
C GLU A 121 -27.05 9.55 15.90
N CYS A 122 -26.78 8.97 17.05
CA CYS A 122 -27.59 9.09 18.26
C CYS A 122 -26.69 9.48 19.44
N ILE A 123 -27.27 9.82 20.60
CA ILE A 123 -26.52 10.36 21.75
C ILE A 123 -25.33 9.47 22.15
N SER A 124 -25.45 8.14 22.08
CA SER A 124 -24.42 7.18 22.51
C SER A 124 -23.95 6.22 21.41
N GLU A 125 -24.40 6.41 20.16
CA GLU A 125 -24.14 5.48 19.05
C GLU A 125 -23.86 6.22 17.74
N SER A 126 -22.87 5.75 16.98
CA SER A 126 -22.65 6.08 15.58
C SER A 126 -22.75 4.80 14.76
N ARG A 127 -23.58 4.81 13.72
CA ARG A 127 -23.90 3.64 12.89
C ARG A 127 -23.80 3.99 11.42
N VAL A 128 -23.21 3.09 10.65
CA VAL A 128 -23.26 3.11 9.19
C VAL A 128 -23.87 1.81 8.68
N VAL A 129 -24.79 1.92 7.72
CA VAL A 129 -25.46 0.79 7.09
C VAL A 129 -25.13 0.78 5.60
N TYR A 130 -24.68 -0.37 5.09
CA TYR A 130 -24.42 -0.65 3.68
C TYR A 130 -25.49 -1.61 3.16
N SER A 131 -26.26 -1.19 2.16
CA SER A 131 -27.35 -1.95 1.55
C SER A 131 -27.13 -2.09 0.05
N PRO A 132 -26.84 -3.29 -0.49
CA PRO A 132 -26.70 -3.49 -1.92
C PRO A 132 -28.03 -3.27 -2.64
N ILE A 133 -27.99 -2.59 -3.80
CA ILE A 133 -29.14 -2.43 -4.69
C ILE A 133 -29.24 -3.67 -5.58
N ILE A 134 -30.07 -4.62 -5.15
CA ILE A 134 -30.30 -5.88 -5.87
C ILE A 134 -31.29 -5.59 -7.00
N LYS A 135 -30.81 -5.64 -8.25
CA LYS A 135 -31.68 -5.61 -9.44
C LYS A 135 -32.37 -6.97 -9.54
N SER A 136 -33.69 -7.03 -9.37
CA SER A 136 -34.45 -8.27 -9.60
C SER A 136 -34.39 -8.61 -11.09
N SER A 137 -33.55 -9.57 -11.49
CA SER A 137 -33.65 -10.16 -12.82
C SER A 137 -34.90 -11.03 -12.88
N GLN A 138 -35.81 -10.74 -13.81
CA GLN A 138 -37.12 -11.39 -13.93
C GLN A 138 -37.10 -12.90 -14.28
N GLU A 139 -35.96 -13.60 -14.27
CA GLU A 139 -35.88 -14.97 -14.80
C GLU A 139 -35.18 -16.02 -13.92
N SER A 140 -34.79 -15.71 -12.67
CA SER A 140 -34.45 -16.75 -11.69
C SER A 140 -34.42 -16.19 -10.28
N ALA A 141 -34.81 -16.99 -9.29
CA ALA A 141 -34.86 -16.65 -7.87
C ALA A 141 -33.46 -16.44 -7.21
N GLU A 142 -32.41 -16.24 -8.01
CA GLU A 142 -31.06 -16.00 -7.52
C GLU A 142 -30.78 -14.50 -7.38
N VAL A 143 -30.59 -14.08 -6.13
CA VAL A 143 -30.12 -12.72 -5.80
C VAL A 143 -28.72 -12.53 -6.39
N ASN A 144 -28.60 -11.76 -7.46
CA ASN A 144 -27.31 -11.47 -8.11
C ASN A 144 -26.52 -10.41 -7.32
N ILE A 145 -25.85 -10.84 -6.27
CA ILE A 145 -24.79 -10.07 -5.59
C ILE A 145 -23.44 -10.56 -6.13
N PRO A 146 -22.45 -9.70 -6.45
CA PRO A 146 -21.12 -10.13 -6.91
C PRO A 146 -20.31 -10.94 -5.89
N PHE A 147 -19.25 -11.63 -6.34
CA PHE A 147 -18.43 -12.51 -5.48
C PHE A 147 -17.69 -11.75 -4.36
N TYR A 148 -17.35 -10.49 -4.62
CA TYR A 148 -16.58 -9.63 -3.71
C TYR A 148 -17.41 -9.03 -2.58
N TYR A 149 -18.75 -9.16 -2.61
CA TYR A 149 -19.66 -8.55 -1.64
C TYR A 149 -20.33 -9.61 -0.75
N PRO A 150 -20.51 -9.37 0.56
CA PRO A 150 -21.22 -10.30 1.44
C PRO A 150 -22.65 -10.57 0.98
N LYS A 151 -23.12 -11.83 1.06
CA LYS A 151 -24.48 -12.21 0.63
C LYS A 151 -25.52 -11.87 1.70
N VAL A 152 -25.71 -10.58 1.95
CA VAL A 152 -26.60 -10.04 3.00
C VAL A 152 -27.48 -8.94 2.41
N SER A 153 -28.64 -8.71 3.02
CA SER A 153 -29.52 -7.60 2.68
C SER A 153 -28.95 -6.26 3.17
N CYS A 154 -28.31 -6.27 4.35
CA CYS A 154 -27.63 -5.12 4.92
C CYS A 154 -26.39 -5.57 5.71
N LEU A 155 -25.33 -4.77 5.70
CA LEU A 155 -24.16 -4.86 6.58
C LEU A 155 -24.03 -3.55 7.36
N SER A 156 -23.71 -3.60 8.64
CA SER A 156 -23.51 -2.40 9.45
C SER A 156 -22.25 -2.48 10.30
N TYR A 157 -21.57 -1.34 10.41
CA TYR A 157 -20.57 -1.09 11.43
C TYR A 157 -21.13 -0.10 12.43
N VAL A 158 -20.85 -0.36 13.71
CA VAL A 158 -21.44 0.41 14.79
C VAL A 158 -20.38 0.72 15.82
N TYR A 159 -20.39 1.94 16.34
CA TYR A 159 -19.69 2.36 17.54
C TYR A 159 -20.73 2.70 18.61
N SER A 160 -20.51 2.24 19.84
CA SER A 160 -21.31 2.62 20.99
C SER A 160 -20.40 3.07 22.14
N GLU A 161 -20.80 4.11 22.86
CA GLU A 161 -20.02 4.62 24.00
C GLU A 161 -20.02 3.68 25.20
N TYR A 162 -20.99 2.78 25.26
CA TYR A 162 -21.22 1.85 26.35
C TYR A 162 -21.41 0.44 25.80
N LYS A 163 -21.23 -0.57 26.66
CA LYS A 163 -21.57 -1.94 26.30
C LYS A 163 -23.08 -2.10 26.16
N ARG A 164 -23.51 -2.83 25.13
CA ARG A 164 -24.91 -3.28 25.08
C ARG A 164 -25.10 -4.53 25.92
N VAL A 165 -26.24 -4.62 26.59
CA VAL A 165 -26.62 -5.77 27.41
C VAL A 165 -27.62 -6.62 26.65
N TYR A 166 -27.40 -7.93 26.65
CA TYR A 166 -28.37 -8.89 26.15
C TYR A 166 -29.54 -9.00 27.13
N ASN A 167 -30.73 -8.67 26.67
CA ASN A 167 -31.95 -8.92 27.40
C ASN A 167 -32.45 -10.33 27.07
N THR A 168 -32.43 -11.22 28.07
CA THR A 168 -32.86 -12.61 27.94
C THR A 168 -34.38 -12.74 27.72
N ASP A 169 -35.17 -11.80 28.21
CA ASP A 169 -36.63 -11.84 28.13
C ASP A 169 -37.12 -11.51 26.72
N THR A 170 -36.45 -10.57 26.05
CA THR A 170 -36.73 -10.16 24.67
C THR A 170 -35.83 -10.84 23.64
N ALA A 171 -34.85 -11.62 24.09
CA ALA A 171 -33.79 -12.23 23.27
C ALA A 171 -33.06 -11.22 22.37
N ASP A 172 -32.78 -10.00 22.88
CA ASP A 172 -32.31 -8.85 22.10
C ASP A 172 -31.24 -8.03 22.87
N TYR A 173 -30.19 -7.53 22.18
CA TYR A 173 -29.23 -6.53 22.70
C TYR A 173 -29.77 -5.10 22.52
N ASN A 174 -30.74 -4.73 23.35
CA ASN A 174 -31.35 -3.39 23.32
C ASN A 174 -31.23 -2.61 24.64
N GLY A 175 -30.49 -3.13 25.64
CA GLY A 175 -30.13 -2.40 26.86
C GLY A 175 -28.70 -1.83 26.84
N ILE A 176 -28.41 -0.86 27.69
CA ILE A 176 -27.07 -0.29 27.90
C ILE A 176 -26.58 -0.70 29.30
N ASP A 177 -25.31 -1.08 29.40
CA ASP A 177 -24.63 -1.24 30.71
C ASP A 177 -24.08 0.11 31.14
N ASP A 178 -24.86 0.85 31.92
CA ASP A 178 -24.46 2.18 32.45
C ASP A 178 -23.25 2.12 33.39
N ASN A 179 -22.81 0.91 33.79
CA ASN A 179 -21.60 0.72 34.61
C ASN A 179 -20.34 0.46 33.77
N ASP A 180 -20.46 0.20 32.46
CA ASP A 180 -19.33 0.03 31.55
C ASP A 180 -19.07 1.31 30.75
N TYR A 181 -18.26 2.21 31.30
CA TYR A 181 -17.85 3.47 30.66
C TYR A 181 -16.89 3.30 29.47
N GLN A 182 -16.81 2.11 28.90
CA GLN A 182 -15.91 1.80 27.79
C GLN A 182 -16.69 1.63 26.50
N SER A 183 -16.07 2.07 25.42
CA SER A 183 -16.69 2.06 24.11
C SER A 183 -16.52 0.72 23.41
N TRP A 184 -17.44 0.42 22.51
CA TRP A 184 -17.55 -0.86 21.81
C TRP A 184 -17.76 -0.64 20.32
N ILE A 185 -17.27 -1.57 19.52
CA ILE A 185 -17.59 -1.66 18.09
C ILE A 185 -18.28 -2.98 17.76
N TYR A 186 -19.14 -2.95 16.74
CA TYR A 186 -19.92 -4.10 16.31
C TYR A 186 -19.90 -4.23 14.77
N ILE A 187 -19.97 -5.48 14.29
CA ILE A 187 -20.44 -5.81 12.94
C ILE A 187 -21.82 -6.44 13.06
N GLU A 188 -22.81 -5.88 12.39
CA GLU A 188 -24.18 -6.39 12.36
C GLU A 188 -24.63 -6.66 10.92
N ILE A 189 -25.48 -7.65 10.69
CA ILE A 189 -26.03 -7.95 9.36
C ILE A 189 -27.52 -8.23 9.39
N VAL A 190 -28.18 -7.96 8.26
CA VAL A 190 -29.52 -8.47 7.96
C VAL A 190 -29.37 -9.54 6.88
N PRO A 191 -29.72 -10.81 7.14
CA PRO A 191 -29.58 -11.88 6.15
C PRO A 191 -30.50 -11.66 4.94
N LEU A 192 -30.19 -12.34 3.83
CA LEU A 192 -31.13 -12.44 2.70
C LEU A 192 -32.31 -13.32 3.12
N THR A 193 -33.53 -12.91 2.74
CA THR A 193 -34.81 -13.56 3.12
C THR A 193 -34.91 -15.05 2.75
N SER A 194 -34.06 -15.54 1.84
CA SER A 194 -34.00 -16.95 1.43
C SER A 194 -33.33 -17.89 2.46
N PHE A 195 -32.68 -17.37 3.50
CA PHE A 195 -32.07 -18.18 4.57
C PHE A 195 -32.96 -18.16 5.82
N SER A 196 -33.97 -19.05 5.86
CA SER A 196 -34.88 -19.14 7.00
C SER A 196 -34.22 -19.82 8.22
N ASN A 197 -34.29 -19.13 9.34
CA ASN A 197 -34.14 -19.58 10.73
C ASN A 197 -32.77 -20.01 11.26
N MET A 198 -31.71 -20.08 10.45
CA MET A 198 -30.34 -20.26 10.97
C MET A 198 -29.34 -19.41 10.20
N LEU A 199 -28.55 -18.61 10.94
CA LEU A 199 -27.48 -17.82 10.34
C LEU A 199 -26.34 -18.75 9.88
N HIS A 200 -26.41 -19.22 8.64
CA HIS A 200 -25.34 -20.03 8.06
C HIS A 200 -24.24 -19.12 7.48
N THR A 201 -23.21 -18.87 8.27
CA THR A 201 -21.99 -18.23 7.76
C THR A 201 -21.06 -19.28 7.14
N THR A 202 -20.76 -19.15 5.85
CA THR A 202 -19.73 -19.98 5.20
C THR A 202 -18.34 -19.64 5.76
N ASP A 203 -17.37 -20.54 5.70
CA ASP A 203 -16.01 -20.26 6.19
C ASP A 203 -15.36 -19.06 5.48
N LYS A 204 -15.71 -18.85 4.21
CA LYS A 204 -15.31 -17.65 3.47
C LYS A 204 -15.89 -16.37 4.08
N MET A 205 -17.17 -16.38 4.48
CA MET A 205 -17.80 -15.24 5.16
C MET A 205 -17.20 -15.01 6.54
N LYS A 206 -16.97 -16.06 7.33
CA LYS A 206 -16.29 -15.98 8.64
C LYS A 206 -14.92 -15.33 8.51
N TYR A 207 -14.13 -15.78 7.54
CA TYR A 207 -12.84 -15.18 7.23
C TYR A 207 -12.99 -13.70 6.86
N ALA A 208 -13.91 -13.36 5.95
CA ALA A 208 -14.14 -11.99 5.52
C ALA A 208 -14.52 -11.07 6.70
N TYR A 209 -15.51 -11.45 7.52
CA TYR A 209 -15.91 -10.66 8.70
C TYR A 209 -14.78 -10.53 9.73
N THR A 210 -14.02 -11.60 9.96
CA THR A 210 -12.84 -11.56 10.84
C THR A 210 -11.81 -10.54 10.35
N GLN A 211 -11.51 -10.53 9.05
CA GLN A 211 -10.54 -9.59 8.47
C GLN A 211 -11.06 -8.16 8.47
N LEU A 212 -12.34 -7.94 8.15
CA LEU A 212 -12.99 -6.63 8.21
C LEU A 212 -12.95 -6.08 9.64
N PHE A 213 -13.31 -6.89 10.64
CA PHE A 213 -13.32 -6.42 12.03
C PHE A 213 -11.93 -6.07 12.55
N LYS A 214 -10.93 -6.93 12.28
CA LYS A 214 -9.52 -6.65 12.59
C LYS A 214 -9.04 -5.37 11.90
N LYS A 215 -9.41 -5.15 10.64
CA LYS A 215 -9.02 -3.95 9.89
C LYS A 215 -9.68 -2.70 10.47
N LEU A 216 -10.97 -2.77 10.85
CA LEU A 216 -11.69 -1.65 11.47
C LEU A 216 -11.01 -1.21 12.75
N PHE A 217 -10.78 -2.14 13.69
CA PHE A 217 -10.06 -1.86 14.93
C PHE A 217 -8.68 -1.26 14.66
N LYS A 218 -7.88 -1.90 13.81
CA LYS A 218 -6.51 -1.45 13.50
C LYS A 218 -6.49 -0.05 12.90
N TRP A 219 -7.44 0.28 12.02
CA TRP A 219 -7.50 1.62 11.42
C TRP A 219 -7.94 2.67 12.43
N CYS A 220 -8.90 2.36 13.30
CA CYS A 220 -9.33 3.27 14.36
C CYS A 220 -8.20 3.50 15.37
N HIS A 221 -7.62 2.43 15.93
CA HIS A 221 -6.51 2.53 16.87
C HIS A 221 -5.30 3.25 16.28
N ASN A 222 -4.90 2.95 15.04
CA ASN A 222 -3.81 3.69 14.40
C ASN A 222 -4.15 5.18 14.21
N THR A 223 -5.40 5.49 13.89
CA THR A 223 -5.85 6.89 13.73
C THR A 223 -5.84 7.62 15.07
N SER A 224 -6.25 6.98 16.17
CA SER A 224 -6.25 7.60 17.52
C SER A 224 -4.84 7.92 18.02
N ILE A 225 -3.83 7.09 17.70
CA ILE A 225 -2.42 7.35 18.04
C ILE A 225 -1.70 8.25 17.02
N GLY A 226 -2.43 8.85 16.07
CA GLY A 226 -1.87 9.80 15.11
C GLY A 226 -1.05 9.18 13.97
N TYR A 227 -1.38 7.97 13.52
CA TYR A 227 -0.73 7.35 12.36
C TYR A 227 -0.81 8.25 11.13
N GLN A 228 0.36 8.57 10.58
CA GLN A 228 0.50 9.24 9.29
C GLN A 228 0.86 8.22 8.22
N LYS A 229 0.26 8.35 7.04
CA LYS A 229 0.65 7.56 5.86
C LYS A 229 2.12 7.85 5.59
N ARG A 230 2.95 6.80 5.52
CA ARG A 230 4.40 6.91 5.29
C ARG A 230 4.83 6.54 3.88
N VAL A 231 3.93 5.90 3.13
CA VAL A 231 4.17 5.41 1.77
C VAL A 231 3.44 6.36 0.83
N HIS A 232 4.21 7.10 0.03
CA HIS A 232 3.68 8.06 -0.92
C HIS A 232 4.13 7.62 -2.31
N HIS A 233 3.20 7.03 -3.06
CA HIS A 233 3.41 6.70 -4.46
C HIS A 233 3.19 7.93 -5.33
N ASP A 234 3.74 7.87 -6.53
CA ASP A 234 3.45 8.80 -7.63
C ASP A 234 3.91 10.25 -7.34
N LEU A 235 5.00 10.40 -6.56
CA LEU A 235 5.57 11.71 -6.21
C LEU A 235 6.44 12.29 -7.33
N LEU A 236 7.26 11.45 -7.96
CA LEU A 236 8.16 11.90 -9.05
C LEU A 236 7.61 11.53 -10.42
N VAL A 237 6.82 10.45 -10.50
CA VAL A 237 6.19 9.98 -11.74
C VAL A 237 4.67 9.87 -11.55
N PRO A 238 3.85 10.59 -12.34
CA PRO A 238 2.41 10.45 -12.29
C PRO A 238 1.95 9.02 -12.58
N LYS A 239 0.95 8.56 -11.83
CA LYS A 239 0.42 7.18 -11.92
C LYS A 239 0.05 6.77 -13.34
N ASP A 240 -0.63 7.64 -14.08
CA ASP A 240 -1.14 7.31 -15.42
C ASP A 240 -0.01 7.15 -16.43
N LEU A 241 1.02 8.02 -16.36
CA LEU A 241 2.21 7.89 -17.19
C LEU A 241 2.95 6.59 -16.89
N TYR A 242 3.17 6.28 -15.60
CA TYR A 242 3.78 5.03 -15.18
C TYR A 242 2.99 3.80 -15.67
N MET A 243 1.67 3.80 -15.49
CA MET A 243 0.80 2.70 -15.93
C MET A 243 0.85 2.50 -17.45
N GLN A 244 0.83 3.57 -18.23
CA GLN A 244 0.95 3.50 -19.68
C GLN A 244 2.29 2.87 -20.10
N THR A 245 3.40 3.36 -19.56
CA THR A 245 4.74 2.81 -19.85
C THR A 245 4.85 1.35 -19.40
N TYR A 246 4.34 1.01 -18.21
CA TYR A 246 4.35 -0.35 -17.68
C TYR A 246 3.57 -1.33 -18.55
N GLN A 247 2.36 -0.98 -19.00
CA GLN A 247 1.60 -1.87 -19.88
C GLN A 247 2.30 -2.06 -21.23
N TYR A 248 2.91 -1.01 -21.77
CA TYR A 248 3.69 -1.10 -23.00
C TYR A 248 4.91 -2.03 -22.84
N LEU A 249 5.77 -1.82 -21.85
CA LEU A 249 6.94 -2.69 -21.62
C LEU A 249 6.53 -4.13 -21.27
N LYS A 250 5.49 -4.30 -20.44
CA LYS A 250 4.95 -5.61 -20.10
C LYS A 250 4.45 -6.35 -21.34
N GLY A 251 3.70 -5.67 -22.22
CA GLY A 251 3.22 -6.25 -23.47
C GLY A 251 4.35 -6.64 -24.43
N LYS A 252 5.40 -5.82 -24.49
CA LYS A 252 6.56 -6.01 -25.38
C LYS A 252 7.50 -7.11 -24.92
N TYR A 253 7.80 -7.19 -23.62
CA TYR A 253 8.91 -8.02 -23.10
C TYR A 253 8.48 -9.21 -22.24
N ALA A 254 7.42 -9.09 -21.43
CA ALA A 254 7.19 -10.01 -20.32
C ALA A 254 7.01 -11.47 -20.75
N LYS A 255 6.25 -11.72 -21.84
CA LYS A 255 5.96 -13.07 -22.31
C LYS A 255 7.22 -13.85 -22.70
N GLU A 256 8.14 -13.20 -23.43
CA GLU A 256 9.37 -13.83 -23.89
C GLU A 256 10.35 -14.02 -22.73
N LEU A 257 10.52 -12.98 -21.90
CA LEU A 257 11.44 -13.01 -20.75
C LEU A 257 11.06 -14.09 -19.73
N VAL A 258 9.77 -14.21 -19.39
CA VAL A 258 9.29 -15.23 -18.44
C VAL A 258 9.48 -16.63 -19.01
N ARG A 259 9.22 -16.83 -20.30
CA ARG A 259 9.35 -18.15 -20.95
C ARG A 259 10.81 -18.62 -21.03
N ASN A 260 11.73 -17.69 -21.27
CA ASN A 260 13.15 -17.99 -21.53
C ASN A 260 14.06 -17.65 -20.33
N TRP A 261 13.50 -17.53 -19.13
CA TRP A 261 14.27 -17.19 -17.93
C TRP A 261 15.22 -18.33 -17.54
N THR A 262 16.52 -18.03 -17.50
CA THR A 262 17.59 -19.04 -17.24
C THR A 262 18.17 -18.95 -15.84
N GLU A 263 17.78 -17.95 -15.06
CA GLU A 263 18.21 -17.79 -13.67
C GLU A 263 17.38 -18.66 -12.72
N LYS A 264 17.94 -18.97 -11.55
CA LYS A 264 17.26 -19.78 -10.52
C LYS A 264 16.09 -19.04 -9.85
N THR A 265 16.00 -17.73 -10.05
CA THR A 265 15.00 -16.86 -9.45
C THR A 265 13.65 -17.01 -10.15
N ASP A 266 12.56 -16.69 -9.44
CA ASP A 266 11.21 -16.73 -10.00
C ASP A 266 11.02 -15.64 -11.07
N PRO A 267 10.82 -15.98 -12.36
CA PRO A 267 10.59 -14.97 -13.39
C PRO A 267 9.33 -14.14 -13.14
N ALA A 268 8.30 -14.70 -12.52
CA ALA A 268 7.06 -13.97 -12.21
C ALA A 268 7.26 -12.88 -11.15
N LYS A 269 8.37 -12.92 -10.41
CA LYS A 269 8.79 -11.85 -9.52
C LYS A 269 9.78 -10.90 -10.20
N PHE A 270 10.89 -11.42 -10.69
CA PHE A 270 12.03 -10.60 -11.12
C PHE A 270 11.78 -9.88 -12.46
N VAL A 271 11.12 -10.53 -13.42
CA VAL A 271 10.82 -9.90 -14.72
C VAL A 271 9.89 -8.71 -14.54
N PHE A 272 8.82 -8.88 -13.75
CA PHE A 272 7.84 -7.81 -13.55
C PHE A 272 8.36 -6.70 -12.64
N GLU A 273 9.26 -7.01 -11.70
CA GLU A 273 9.97 -6.03 -10.88
C GLU A 273 10.85 -5.12 -11.75
N ASP A 274 11.71 -5.67 -12.60
CA ASP A 274 12.58 -4.85 -13.45
C ASP A 274 11.81 -4.13 -14.56
N ILE A 275 10.72 -4.71 -15.10
CA ILE A 275 9.82 -3.98 -16.01
C ILE A 275 9.20 -2.77 -15.30
N ALA A 276 8.78 -2.92 -14.05
CA ALA A 276 8.24 -1.81 -13.26
C ALA A 276 9.29 -0.73 -12.98
N ILE A 277 10.52 -1.11 -12.61
CA ILE A 277 11.61 -0.16 -12.38
C ILE A 277 11.98 0.58 -13.68
N ALA A 278 12.14 -0.15 -14.79
CA ALA A 278 12.41 0.44 -16.10
C ALA A 278 11.29 1.41 -16.53
N SER A 279 10.03 1.05 -16.29
CA SER A 279 8.89 1.91 -16.59
C SER A 279 8.97 3.23 -15.83
N TRP A 280 9.26 3.17 -14.54
CA TRP A 280 9.38 4.35 -13.70
C TRP A 280 10.57 5.24 -14.14
N LEU A 281 11.74 4.66 -14.43
CA LEU A 281 12.90 5.41 -14.94
C LEU A 281 12.61 6.09 -16.28
N ILE A 282 12.05 5.36 -17.25
CA ILE A 282 11.72 5.91 -18.57
C ILE A 282 10.68 7.03 -18.46
N SER A 283 9.68 6.87 -17.59
CA SER A 283 8.69 7.91 -17.32
C SER A 283 9.32 9.15 -16.66
N LEU A 284 10.19 8.96 -15.66
CA LEU A 284 10.92 10.06 -15.00
C LEU A 284 11.77 10.83 -16.00
N TRP A 285 12.54 10.12 -16.81
CA TRP A 285 13.40 10.68 -17.85
C TRP A 285 12.61 11.38 -18.95
N LYS A 286 11.40 10.92 -19.27
CA LYS A 286 10.49 11.64 -20.17
C LYS A 286 10.11 13.00 -19.59
N LEU A 287 9.73 13.06 -18.32
CA LEU A 287 9.39 14.33 -17.65
C LEU A 287 10.60 15.26 -17.57
N GLU A 288 11.78 14.74 -17.26
CA GLU A 288 13.04 15.50 -17.25
C GLU A 288 13.35 16.11 -18.62
N ARG A 289 13.18 15.33 -19.70
CA ARG A 289 13.37 15.83 -21.08
C ARG A 289 12.36 16.93 -21.43
N GLU A 290 11.11 16.78 -21.01
CA GLU A 290 10.06 17.78 -21.22
C GLU A 290 10.37 19.08 -20.45
N GLU A 291 10.81 18.97 -19.18
CA GLU A 291 11.20 20.12 -18.34
C GLU A 291 12.41 20.87 -18.91
N ASN A 292 13.39 20.15 -19.46
CA ASN A 292 14.62 20.71 -19.98
C ASN A 292 14.60 21.01 -21.49
N PHE A 293 13.47 20.81 -22.17
CA PHE A 293 13.33 20.95 -23.62
C PHE A 293 14.34 20.12 -24.43
N GLN A 294 14.63 18.90 -23.97
CA GLN A 294 15.57 17.98 -24.59
C GLN A 294 14.86 16.86 -25.35
N THR A 295 15.48 16.39 -26.43
CA THR A 295 14.99 15.24 -27.21
C THR A 295 15.89 14.01 -27.11
N ARG A 296 17.16 14.21 -26.74
CA ARG A 296 18.13 13.13 -26.52
C ARG A 296 17.70 12.28 -25.34
N LEU A 297 17.70 10.95 -25.53
CA LEU A 297 17.48 10.01 -24.43
C LEU A 297 18.67 10.00 -23.46
N GLN A 298 18.37 9.90 -22.17
CA GLN A 298 19.35 9.84 -21.10
C GLN A 298 20.29 8.65 -21.28
N SER A 299 21.59 8.90 -21.06
CA SER A 299 22.59 7.85 -20.95
C SER A 299 22.76 7.39 -19.50
N PHE A 300 23.18 6.14 -19.29
CA PHE A 300 23.29 5.60 -17.94
C PHE A 300 24.41 4.57 -17.74
N VAL A 301 24.77 4.38 -16.47
CA VAL A 301 25.49 3.21 -15.98
C VAL A 301 24.71 2.55 -14.84
N ASP A 302 24.54 1.24 -14.90
CA ASP A 302 23.87 0.42 -13.88
C ASP A 302 24.92 -0.39 -13.11
N LEU A 303 25.21 0.03 -11.87
CA LEU A 303 26.28 -0.51 -11.04
C LEU A 303 25.74 -1.61 -10.12
N GLY A 304 26.34 -2.80 -10.18
CA GLY A 304 25.79 -3.99 -9.53
C GLY A 304 24.55 -4.51 -10.26
N CYS A 305 24.58 -4.53 -11.60
CA CYS A 305 23.41 -4.80 -12.43
C CYS A 305 22.86 -6.23 -12.32
N GLY A 306 23.58 -7.14 -11.64
CA GLY A 306 23.14 -8.49 -11.32
C GLY A 306 22.79 -9.28 -12.59
N ASN A 307 21.51 -9.59 -12.77
CA ASN A 307 21.05 -10.34 -13.95
C ASN A 307 21.10 -9.52 -15.26
N GLY A 308 21.26 -8.20 -15.19
CA GLY A 308 21.38 -7.30 -16.36
C GLY A 308 20.06 -6.98 -17.07
N LEU A 309 18.90 -7.40 -16.54
CA LEU A 309 17.60 -7.21 -17.18
C LEU A 309 17.21 -5.72 -17.24
N LEU A 310 17.42 -4.95 -16.17
CA LEU A 310 17.15 -3.51 -16.19
C LEU A 310 17.95 -2.81 -17.30
N THR A 311 19.26 -3.06 -17.36
CA THR A 311 20.14 -2.56 -18.43
C THR A 311 19.62 -2.97 -19.82
N PHE A 312 19.24 -4.23 -20.02
CA PHE A 312 18.68 -4.72 -21.28
C PHE A 312 17.39 -3.98 -21.67
N LEU A 313 16.47 -3.76 -20.73
CA LEU A 313 15.21 -3.07 -20.98
C LEU A 313 15.45 -1.61 -21.40
N LEU A 314 16.28 -0.87 -20.65
CA LEU A 314 16.58 0.54 -20.94
C LEU A 314 17.27 0.69 -22.29
N THR A 315 18.28 -0.14 -22.58
CA THR A 315 18.98 -0.12 -23.87
C THR A 315 18.08 -0.51 -25.04
N SER A 316 17.16 -1.46 -24.85
CA SER A 316 16.17 -1.86 -25.88
C SER A 316 15.13 -0.76 -26.17
N GLU A 317 14.93 0.17 -25.24
CA GLU A 317 14.11 1.38 -25.44
C GLU A 317 14.92 2.58 -25.96
N GLY A 318 16.20 2.38 -26.32
CA GLY A 318 17.03 3.37 -26.99
C GLY A 318 17.91 4.21 -26.07
N HIS A 319 17.90 3.97 -24.76
CA HIS A 319 18.80 4.64 -23.83
C HIS A 319 20.22 4.08 -23.95
N GLU A 320 21.21 4.93 -24.18
CA GLU A 320 22.60 4.49 -24.24
C GLU A 320 23.10 4.17 -22.83
N GLY A 321 23.56 2.95 -22.58
CA GLY A 321 24.13 2.65 -21.28
C GLY A 321 24.78 1.29 -21.19
N VAL A 322 25.39 1.04 -20.04
CA VAL A 322 26.08 -0.20 -19.72
C VAL A 322 25.68 -0.68 -18.32
N GLY A 323 25.64 -2.00 -18.15
CA GLY A 323 25.48 -2.64 -16.85
C GLY A 323 26.79 -3.27 -16.41
N ILE A 324 27.23 -2.97 -15.20
CA ILE A 324 28.50 -3.47 -14.65
C ILE A 324 28.21 -4.31 -13.42
N ASP A 325 28.77 -5.52 -13.39
CA ASP A 325 28.71 -6.41 -12.23
C ASP A 325 30.05 -7.14 -12.09
N VAL A 326 30.40 -7.58 -10.88
CA VAL A 326 31.60 -8.36 -10.65
C VAL A 326 31.51 -9.76 -11.24
N ARG A 327 30.31 -10.22 -11.58
CA ARG A 327 30.07 -11.57 -12.09
C ARG A 327 29.01 -11.62 -13.19
N LYS A 328 29.39 -12.21 -14.32
CA LYS A 328 28.45 -12.59 -15.40
C LYS A 328 27.39 -13.58 -14.90
N ARG A 329 26.11 -13.29 -15.16
CA ARG A 329 24.98 -14.21 -14.95
C ARG A 329 24.66 -15.00 -16.21
N LYS A 330 23.93 -16.11 -16.09
CA LYS A 330 23.65 -17.02 -17.21
C LYS A 330 22.81 -16.35 -18.28
N ILE A 331 21.89 -15.48 -17.87
CA ILE A 331 20.99 -14.79 -18.78
C ILE A 331 21.67 -13.69 -19.61
N TRP A 332 22.88 -13.26 -19.25
CA TRP A 332 23.59 -12.18 -19.94
C TRP A 332 23.79 -12.46 -21.43
N ASP A 333 24.07 -13.72 -21.81
CA ASP A 333 24.26 -14.09 -23.21
C ASP A 333 23.03 -13.76 -24.06
N VAL A 334 21.82 -13.95 -23.50
CA VAL A 334 20.56 -13.61 -24.18
C VAL A 334 20.46 -12.10 -24.42
N PHE A 335 20.83 -11.29 -23.43
CA PHE A 335 20.75 -9.83 -23.50
C PHE A 335 21.84 -9.23 -24.38
N GLN A 336 23.08 -9.72 -24.28
CA GLN A 336 24.21 -9.27 -25.09
C GLN A 336 24.00 -9.59 -26.58
N ASN A 337 23.43 -10.75 -26.90
CA ASN A 337 23.06 -11.10 -28.28
C ASN A 337 21.97 -10.18 -28.87
N LYS A 338 21.22 -9.48 -28.01
CA LYS A 338 20.24 -8.46 -28.39
C LYS A 338 20.77 -7.03 -28.30
N GLY A 339 22.08 -6.86 -28.04
CA GLY A 339 22.76 -5.56 -28.07
C GLY A 339 22.96 -4.90 -26.70
N ALA A 340 22.57 -5.52 -25.59
CA ALA A 340 22.85 -4.96 -24.26
C ALA A 340 24.35 -5.01 -23.95
N LYS A 341 24.89 -3.89 -23.44
CA LYS A 341 26.29 -3.80 -23.00
C LYS A 341 26.40 -4.18 -21.53
N LEU A 342 26.76 -5.45 -21.26
CA LEU A 342 26.99 -5.97 -19.91
C LEU A 342 28.47 -6.29 -19.72
N ILE A 343 29.08 -5.76 -18.66
CA ILE A 343 30.52 -5.78 -18.42
C ILE A 343 30.81 -6.45 -17.08
N VAL A 344 31.77 -7.40 -17.10
CA VAL A 344 32.30 -7.99 -15.88
C VAL A 344 33.49 -7.18 -15.42
N GLU A 345 33.35 -6.45 -14.31
CA GLU A 345 34.41 -5.59 -13.79
C GLU A 345 34.33 -5.49 -12.27
N THR A 346 35.50 -5.50 -11.62
CA THR A 346 35.59 -5.20 -10.18
C THR A 346 35.71 -3.71 -9.98
N LEU A 347 34.69 -3.11 -9.38
CA LEU A 347 34.67 -1.68 -9.09
C LEU A 347 35.47 -1.39 -7.82
N GLN A 348 36.24 -0.30 -7.86
CA GLN A 348 36.79 0.37 -6.68
C GLN A 348 35.96 1.63 -6.44
N PRO A 349 34.92 1.60 -5.60
CA PRO A 349 33.95 2.69 -5.48
C PRO A 349 34.54 4.02 -5.04
N ASN A 350 35.67 3.98 -4.33
CA ASN A 350 36.44 5.15 -3.93
C ASN A 350 37.28 5.76 -5.06
N VAL A 351 37.34 5.14 -6.24
CA VAL A 351 38.14 5.62 -7.39
C VAL A 351 37.28 5.88 -8.62
N VAL A 352 36.33 4.99 -8.93
CA VAL A 352 35.59 5.03 -10.19
C VAL A 352 34.74 6.30 -10.35
N THR A 353 34.67 6.81 -11.59
CA THR A 353 33.82 7.92 -12.00
C THR A 353 33.28 7.68 -13.41
N TYR A 354 32.16 8.31 -13.73
CA TYR A 354 31.46 8.21 -15.01
C TYR A 354 31.05 9.61 -15.51
N PRO A 355 32.01 10.45 -15.95
CA PRO A 355 31.72 11.85 -16.30
C PRO A 355 30.81 12.01 -17.52
N ASP A 356 30.75 10.99 -18.39
CA ASP A 356 30.05 11.04 -19.68
C ASP A 356 28.63 10.44 -19.64
N VAL A 357 28.12 10.07 -18.46
CA VAL A 357 26.75 9.54 -18.31
C VAL A 357 25.84 10.53 -17.59
N ASP A 358 24.56 10.56 -18.00
CA ASP A 358 23.57 11.39 -17.33
C ASP A 358 23.14 10.80 -15.99
N TRP A 359 23.04 9.46 -15.91
CA TRP A 359 22.49 8.75 -14.76
C TRP A 359 23.37 7.58 -14.26
N ILE A 360 23.56 7.51 -12.94
CA ILE A 360 24.16 6.36 -12.26
C ILE A 360 23.06 5.64 -11.46
N ILE A 361 22.86 4.36 -11.75
CA ILE A 361 21.78 3.55 -11.19
C ILE A 361 22.37 2.51 -10.24
N GLY A 362 21.74 2.35 -9.07
CA GLY A 362 21.95 1.24 -8.15
C GLY A 362 20.62 0.58 -7.79
N ASN A 363 20.14 -0.32 -8.65
CA ASN A 363 18.94 -1.09 -8.40
C ASN A 363 19.24 -2.27 -7.47
N HIS A 364 18.91 -2.16 -6.18
CA HIS A 364 19.21 -3.19 -5.18
C HIS A 364 20.70 -3.62 -5.19
N ALA A 365 21.61 -2.66 -5.39
CA ALA A 365 23.02 -2.88 -5.65
C ALA A 365 23.88 -3.25 -4.42
N ASP A 366 23.30 -3.97 -3.45
CA ASP A 366 23.98 -4.52 -2.27
C ASP A 366 24.99 -3.57 -1.59
N GLU A 367 26.28 -3.92 -1.56
CA GLU A 367 27.35 -3.13 -0.94
C GLU A 367 27.57 -1.77 -1.61
N LEU A 368 27.14 -1.60 -2.87
CA LEU A 368 27.31 -0.37 -3.64
C LEU A 368 26.24 0.68 -3.32
N VAL A 369 25.12 0.32 -2.69
CA VAL A 369 24.03 1.25 -2.34
C VAL A 369 24.53 2.56 -1.70
N PRO A 370 25.36 2.55 -0.63
CA PRO A 370 25.88 3.80 -0.06
C PRO A 370 26.92 4.51 -0.94
N TRP A 371 27.50 3.83 -1.92
CA TRP A 371 28.51 4.38 -2.84
C TRP A 371 27.92 5.11 -4.04
N ILE A 372 26.75 4.69 -4.53
CA ILE A 372 26.07 5.32 -5.69
C ILE A 372 26.07 6.86 -5.62
N PRO A 373 25.61 7.51 -4.52
CA PRO A 373 25.61 8.97 -4.46
C PRO A 373 27.00 9.60 -4.45
N ILE A 374 28.01 8.93 -3.87
CA ILE A 374 29.40 9.41 -3.84
C ILE A 374 30.00 9.33 -5.25
N ILE A 375 29.80 8.22 -5.95
CA ILE A 375 30.24 8.04 -7.34
C ILE A 375 29.58 9.10 -8.22
N ALA A 376 28.27 9.33 -8.09
CA ALA A 376 27.58 10.37 -8.84
C ALA A 376 28.10 11.77 -8.55
N ALA A 377 28.29 12.10 -7.26
CA ALA A 377 28.81 13.40 -6.86
C ALA A 377 30.17 13.72 -7.50
N ARG A 378 31.04 12.71 -7.59
CA ARG A 378 32.41 12.82 -8.14
C ARG A 378 32.50 12.67 -9.65
N SER A 379 31.45 12.14 -10.29
CA SER A 379 31.46 11.89 -11.73
C SER A 379 31.27 13.17 -12.53
N SER A 380 30.26 13.98 -12.19
CA SER A 380 29.97 15.25 -12.85
C SER A 380 29.01 16.08 -12.02
N ASP A 381 29.06 17.41 -12.14
CA ASP A 381 28.07 18.31 -11.53
C ASP A 381 26.65 18.04 -12.04
N ASN A 382 26.53 17.52 -13.27
CA ASN A 382 25.26 17.18 -13.91
C ASN A 382 24.88 15.69 -13.77
N ALA A 383 25.72 14.87 -13.12
CA ALA A 383 25.42 13.46 -12.93
C ALA A 383 24.26 13.31 -11.93
N ASN A 384 23.20 12.65 -12.39
CA ASN A 384 22.06 12.27 -11.58
C ASN A 384 22.24 10.83 -11.10
N PHE A 385 21.52 10.44 -10.06
CA PHE A 385 21.50 9.04 -9.64
C PHE A 385 20.14 8.59 -9.12
N MET A 386 19.94 7.29 -9.17
CA MET A 386 18.86 6.60 -8.48
C MET A 386 19.42 5.40 -7.74
N VAL A 387 19.04 5.23 -6.48
CA VAL A 387 19.37 4.05 -5.69
C VAL A 387 18.12 3.47 -5.04
N ILE A 388 17.99 2.14 -5.08
CA ILE A 388 16.97 1.39 -4.33
C ILE A 388 17.68 0.58 -3.24
N PRO A 389 17.64 1.02 -1.96
CA PRO A 389 18.33 0.32 -0.89
C PRO A 389 17.71 -1.06 -0.60
N CYS A 390 18.51 -2.11 -0.62
CA CYS A 390 18.05 -3.50 -0.42
C CYS A 390 18.59 -4.12 0.88
N CYS A 391 19.91 -4.11 1.01
CA CYS A 391 20.70 -4.77 2.04
C CYS A 391 21.40 -3.72 2.91
N PHE A 392 21.53 -4.02 4.21
CA PHE A 392 22.06 -3.09 5.20
C PHE A 392 23.59 -3.13 5.21
N PHE A 393 24.24 -2.44 4.27
CA PHE A 393 25.68 -2.33 4.19
C PHE A 393 26.16 -0.91 4.56
N ALA A 394 27.23 -0.84 5.32
CA ALA A 394 27.93 0.41 5.59
C ALA A 394 28.89 0.74 4.43
N LEU A 395 29.43 1.96 4.38
CA LEU A 395 30.41 2.38 3.37
C LEU A 395 31.67 1.51 3.36
N SER A 396 32.04 0.93 4.51
CA SER A 396 33.13 -0.04 4.66
C SER A 396 32.90 -1.37 3.95
N GLY A 397 31.68 -1.65 3.46
CA GLY A 397 31.27 -2.96 2.97
C GLY A 397 30.83 -3.94 4.07
N SER A 398 30.97 -3.59 5.35
CA SER A 398 30.45 -4.41 6.45
C SER A 398 28.94 -4.26 6.60
N LYS A 399 28.28 -5.15 7.35
CA LYS A 399 26.87 -4.93 7.71
C LYS A 399 26.71 -3.66 8.54
N TYR A 400 25.70 -2.87 8.20
CA TYR A 400 25.35 -1.65 8.92
C TYR A 400 24.86 -1.98 10.33
N THR A 401 25.44 -1.31 11.33
CA THR A 401 25.09 -1.50 12.73
C THR A 401 24.04 -0.47 13.12
N PHE A 402 22.87 -0.94 13.54
CA PHE A 402 21.78 -0.08 14.00
C PHE A 402 21.97 0.27 15.47
N GLU A 403 22.01 1.55 15.80
CA GLU A 403 21.98 1.99 17.19
C GLU A 403 20.62 1.68 17.82
N LYS A 404 20.62 1.21 19.08
CA LYS A 404 19.42 0.74 19.78
C LYS A 404 18.30 1.80 19.84
N GLN A 405 18.65 3.09 19.81
CA GLN A 405 17.69 4.20 19.91
C GLN A 405 16.96 4.49 18.58
N ILE A 406 17.52 4.09 17.43
CA ILE A 406 17.02 4.45 16.09
C ILE A 406 15.90 3.50 15.62
N ILE A 407 15.73 2.33 16.23
CA ILE A 407 14.85 1.25 15.71
C ILE A 407 13.34 1.55 15.89
N SER A 408 12.94 2.68 16.48
CA SER A 408 11.53 3.03 16.70
C SER A 408 10.67 3.05 15.40
N SER A 409 11.30 3.31 14.25
CA SER A 409 10.72 3.38 12.90
C SER A 409 10.95 2.14 12.02
N GLY A 410 11.71 1.14 12.50
CA GLY A 410 12.07 -0.11 11.81
C GLY A 410 13.41 -0.05 11.06
N LYS A 411 14.11 -1.19 10.98
CA LYS A 411 15.47 -1.28 10.41
C LYS A 411 15.60 -0.72 8.99
N TYR A 412 14.59 -0.92 8.15
CA TYR A 412 14.65 -0.43 6.78
C TYR A 412 14.62 1.10 6.71
N LYS A 413 13.77 1.74 7.52
CA LYS A 413 13.68 3.20 7.59
C LYS A 413 14.96 3.81 8.17
N ALA A 414 15.49 3.21 9.24
CA ALA A 414 16.78 3.59 9.80
C ALA A 414 17.92 3.51 8.76
N TYR A 415 17.90 2.49 7.90
CA TYR A 415 18.89 2.38 6.82
C TYR A 415 18.68 3.43 5.72
N GLN A 416 17.44 3.76 5.38
CA GLN A 416 17.15 4.86 4.44
C GLN A 416 17.63 6.21 4.99
N GLU A 417 17.52 6.44 6.30
CA GLU A 417 18.06 7.65 6.95
C GLU A 417 19.59 7.69 6.86
N TYR A 418 20.27 6.56 7.07
CA TYR A 418 21.71 6.47 6.83
C TYR A 418 22.09 6.80 5.38
N ILE A 419 21.37 6.27 4.39
CA ILE A 419 21.61 6.59 2.98
C ILE A 419 21.27 8.06 2.68
N HIS A 420 20.21 8.62 3.26
CA HIS A 420 19.87 10.05 3.16
C HIS A 420 21.07 10.90 3.58
N GLU A 421 21.63 10.65 4.77
CA GLU A 421 22.77 11.43 5.28
C GLU A 421 23.97 11.41 4.32
N ILE A 422 24.25 10.27 3.68
CA ILE A 422 25.30 10.19 2.65
C ILE A 422 24.95 11.05 1.44
N ILE A 423 23.72 10.96 0.93
CA ILE A 423 23.27 11.76 -0.22
C ILE A 423 23.34 13.26 0.10
N TYR A 424 22.92 13.66 1.30
CA TYR A 424 22.96 15.03 1.77
C TYR A 424 24.41 15.54 1.83
N LYS A 425 25.32 14.74 2.38
CA LYS A 425 26.76 15.05 2.40
C LYS A 425 27.37 15.17 1.00
N CYS A 426 26.87 14.39 0.05
CA CYS A 426 27.22 14.51 -1.37
C CYS A 426 26.66 15.77 -2.06
N GLY A 427 25.91 16.63 -1.34
CA GLY A 427 25.40 17.90 -1.82
C GLY A 427 24.09 17.82 -2.61
N PHE A 428 23.44 16.66 -2.65
CA PHE A 428 22.17 16.48 -3.35
C PHE A 428 20.96 16.81 -2.47
N ILE A 429 19.89 17.26 -3.11
CA ILE A 429 18.54 17.29 -2.52
C ILE A 429 17.93 15.91 -2.75
N VAL A 430 17.65 15.18 -1.66
CA VAL A 430 17.11 13.82 -1.75
C VAL A 430 15.63 13.86 -2.11
N GLU A 431 15.29 13.23 -3.22
CA GLU A 431 13.91 12.97 -3.61
C GLU A 431 13.57 11.49 -3.38
N TYR A 432 12.31 11.21 -3.03
CA TYR A 432 11.83 9.86 -2.74
C TYR A 432 10.63 9.50 -3.61
N ASP A 433 10.57 8.26 -4.06
CA ASP A 433 9.33 7.68 -4.62
C ASP A 433 9.17 6.22 -4.18
N TRP A 434 7.95 5.84 -3.81
CA TRP A 434 7.64 4.45 -3.52
C TRP A 434 7.23 3.75 -4.81
N LEU A 435 8.03 2.80 -5.24
CA LEU A 435 7.83 2.07 -6.49
C LEU A 435 6.70 1.04 -6.37
N ARG A 436 5.99 0.85 -7.48
CA ARG A 436 4.91 -0.14 -7.63
C ARG A 436 5.49 -1.50 -8.07
N ILE A 437 6.41 -2.03 -7.26
CA ILE A 437 7.10 -3.31 -7.47
C ILE A 437 6.67 -4.37 -6.44
N PRO A 438 6.77 -5.67 -6.74
CA PRO A 438 6.44 -6.76 -5.81
C PRO A 438 7.56 -7.01 -4.77
N SER A 439 8.07 -5.95 -4.14
CA SER A 439 9.15 -5.98 -3.15
C SER A 439 8.81 -5.10 -1.94
N THR A 440 9.25 -5.51 -0.75
CA THR A 440 9.20 -4.66 0.46
C THR A 440 10.31 -3.60 0.48
N LYS A 441 11.28 -3.69 -0.43
CA LYS A 441 12.41 -2.76 -0.61
C LYS A 441 12.13 -1.86 -1.81
N ASN A 442 11.04 -1.12 -1.76
CA ASN A 442 10.47 -0.44 -2.92
C ASN A 442 10.61 1.09 -2.88
N VAL A 443 11.70 1.61 -2.30
CA VAL A 443 11.88 3.06 -2.21
C VAL A 443 13.04 3.47 -3.08
N ALA A 444 12.75 4.25 -4.12
CA ALA A 444 13.77 4.91 -4.91
C ALA A 444 14.18 6.20 -4.18
N MET A 445 15.48 6.38 -3.99
CA MET A 445 16.09 7.62 -3.52
C MET A 445 16.86 8.22 -4.70
N VAL A 446 16.54 9.47 -5.03
CA VAL A 446 16.99 10.13 -6.26
C VAL A 446 17.74 11.41 -5.92
N GLY A 447 18.85 11.64 -6.59
CA GLY A 447 19.54 12.93 -6.58
C GLY A 447 19.67 13.45 -8.00
N ARG A 448 18.85 14.44 -8.35
CA ARG A 448 18.91 15.17 -9.63
C ARG A 448 18.99 16.70 -9.47
N LYS A 449 19.02 17.16 -8.22
CA LYS A 449 19.14 18.57 -7.83
C LYS A 449 20.23 18.69 -6.78
N ARG A 450 21.06 19.72 -6.88
CA ARG A 450 22.13 20.01 -5.93
C ARG A 450 21.81 21.23 -5.08
N LYS A 451 22.18 21.17 -3.81
CA LYS A 451 22.12 22.28 -2.87
C LYS A 451 23.42 23.10 -2.89
N SER A 452 24.55 22.41 -2.99
CA SER A 452 25.89 22.99 -2.98
C SER A 452 26.92 21.95 -3.47
N ASN A 453 28.08 22.40 -3.92
CA ASN A 453 29.23 21.52 -4.13
C ASN A 453 29.89 21.27 -2.76
N ASN A 454 29.84 20.01 -2.29
CA ASN A 454 30.26 19.61 -0.94
C ASN A 454 31.52 18.73 -0.98
N GLN A 455 32.55 19.13 -1.71
CA GLN A 455 33.77 18.33 -1.86
C GLN A 455 34.40 17.96 -0.51
N ASP A 456 34.48 18.90 0.45
CA ASP A 456 35.04 18.64 1.78
C ASP A 456 34.30 17.53 2.53
N GLN A 457 32.96 17.48 2.43
CA GLN A 457 32.16 16.44 3.09
C GLN A 457 32.28 15.08 2.39
N ILE A 458 32.48 15.08 1.07
CA ILE A 458 32.79 13.86 0.32
C ILE A 458 34.16 13.33 0.74
N ASP A 459 35.15 14.21 0.89
CA ASP A 459 36.48 13.85 1.34
C ASP A 459 36.46 13.31 2.78
N GLU A 460 35.67 13.90 3.68
CA GLU A 460 35.43 13.35 5.02
C GLU A 460 34.79 11.96 4.97
N LEU A 461 33.78 11.76 4.12
CA LEU A 461 33.17 10.44 3.90
C LEU A 461 34.23 9.43 3.46
N LEU A 462 35.09 9.78 2.51
CA LEU A 462 36.15 8.89 2.01
C LEU A 462 37.22 8.60 3.08
N GLN A 463 37.61 9.61 3.86
CA GLN A 463 38.58 9.46 4.96
C GLN A 463 38.06 8.57 6.08
N SER A 464 36.75 8.64 6.38
CA SER A 464 36.12 7.87 7.47
C SER A 464 36.20 6.34 7.29
N ILE A 465 36.50 5.87 6.07
CA ILE A 465 36.49 4.45 5.73
C ILE A 465 37.87 3.78 5.88
N GLY A 466 38.94 4.58 6.01
CA GLY A 466 40.32 4.09 6.08
C GLY A 466 40.87 3.58 4.73
N SER A 467 42.18 3.40 4.62
CA SER A 467 42.92 3.17 3.37
C SER A 467 42.70 1.80 2.69
N GLY A 468 41.73 0.99 3.15
CA GLY A 468 41.61 -0.41 2.77
C GLY A 468 40.20 -0.79 2.33
N ILE A 469 39.81 -0.39 1.12
CA ILE A 469 38.58 -0.89 0.48
C ILE A 469 38.94 -1.56 -0.84
N MET A 470 39.44 -2.79 -0.76
CA MET A 470 38.95 -3.78 -1.72
C MET A 470 37.67 -4.30 -1.10
N LEU A 471 36.51 -4.01 -1.70
CA LEU A 471 35.29 -4.72 -1.34
C LEU A 471 35.58 -6.21 -1.57
N ARG A 472 35.81 -6.94 -0.47
CA ARG A 472 35.90 -8.40 -0.48
C ARG A 472 34.50 -8.89 -0.81
N LEU A 473 34.23 -9.04 -2.10
CA LEU A 473 33.12 -9.83 -2.59
C LEU A 473 33.71 -11.23 -2.74
N ASP A 474 33.62 -12.00 -1.66
CA ASP A 474 34.31 -13.27 -1.47
C ASP A 474 34.23 -14.21 -2.70
N LEU A 475 35.36 -14.87 -2.95
CA LEU A 475 35.67 -15.87 -3.98
C LEU A 475 34.63 -16.99 -4.12
#